data_AF-A0A1G5EH23-F1
#
_entry.id   AF-A0A1G5EH23-F1
#
_cell.length_a   1.000
_cell.length_b   1.000
_cell.length_c   1.000
_cell.angle_alpha   90.00
_cell.angle_beta   90.00
_cell.angle_gamma   90.00
#
_symmetry.space_group_name_H-M   'P 1'
#
loop_
_entity.id
_entity.type
_entity.pdbx_description
1 polymer ?
#
loop_
_entity_poly.entity_id
_entity_poly.type
_entity_poly.pdbx_seq_one_letter_code
_entity_poly.pdbx_strand_id
1 'polypeptide(L)'
;MKQRFKVTILALLMVIICAGCQKKDDISEKAPDAASTTESPSDVSVSDESAVGDSVAEDDNIEIKSEISEDRRYHSATVNGVDYSLTVDLTKWEGNTNLLQIETLESLFWQVYPKMYERFGTYSSAPTDVELLIENEGYEIACAWENKVHLHDMWLHDNPEDFDCYTHELAHLIQNGWSEDYLEYDSYIERFADYCRYIYAYDDGKYNDKGWT
;
A
#
# COMPACT_ATOMS: atom_id res chain seq x y z
N MET A 1 21.33 -12.51 56.35
CA MET A 1 20.81 -11.23 55.81
C MET A 1 20.98 -11.31 54.29
N LYS A 2 19.92 -11.66 53.53
CA LYS A 2 19.94 -11.76 52.06
C LYS A 2 18.84 -10.86 51.52
N GLN A 3 19.23 -9.74 50.91
CA GLN A 3 18.31 -8.75 50.36
C GLN A 3 17.93 -9.18 48.93
N ARG A 4 16.64 -9.42 48.70
CA ARG A 4 16.08 -9.74 47.37
C ARG A 4 15.76 -8.43 46.67
N PHE A 5 16.41 -8.16 45.53
CA PHE A 5 16.01 -7.08 44.64
C PHE A 5 14.80 -7.54 43.83
N LYS A 6 13.70 -6.79 43.93
CA LYS A 6 12.55 -6.88 43.02
C LYS A 6 12.90 -6.02 41.80
N VAL A 7 12.91 -6.62 40.61
CA VAL A 7 12.93 -5.88 39.35
C VAL A 7 11.48 -5.74 38.91
N THR A 8 11.00 -4.50 38.87
CA THR A 8 9.71 -4.12 38.28
C THR A 8 9.99 -3.78 36.83
N ILE A 9 9.47 -4.56 35.89
CA ILE A 9 9.52 -4.25 34.46
C ILE A 9 8.30 -3.38 34.16
N LEU A 10 8.56 -2.11 33.82
CA LEU A 10 7.57 -1.17 33.30
C LEU A 10 7.60 -1.32 31.77
N ALA A 11 6.54 -1.86 31.18
CA ALA A 11 6.39 -1.91 29.73
C ALA A 11 6.03 -0.50 29.24
N LEU A 12 6.92 0.09 28.43
CA LEU A 12 6.68 1.35 27.74
C LEU A 12 6.13 0.99 26.36
N LEU A 13 4.86 1.30 26.11
CA LEU A 13 4.24 1.22 24.79
C LEU A 13 4.83 2.39 23.97
N MET A 14 5.71 2.10 23.01
CA MET A 14 6.14 3.08 22.00
C MET A 14 5.31 2.86 20.75
N VAL A 15 4.43 3.82 20.48
CA VAL A 15 3.81 4.00 19.16
C VAL A 15 4.90 4.62 18.27
N ILE A 16 5.30 3.89 17.23
CA ILE A 16 6.19 4.41 16.19
C ILE A 16 5.29 5.16 15.19
N ILE A 17 5.47 6.47 15.12
CA ILE A 17 4.83 7.32 14.11
C ILE A 17 5.81 7.43 12.94
N CYS A 18 5.39 7.01 11.74
CA CYS A 18 6.17 7.19 10.52
C CYS A 18 6.50 8.67 10.30
N ALA A 19 7.80 8.95 10.10
CA ALA A 19 8.31 10.30 9.88
C ALA A 19 8.15 10.70 8.40
N GLY A 20 6.93 11.09 8.01
CA GLY A 20 6.63 11.74 6.71
C GLY A 20 6.27 13.23 6.81
N CYS A 21 5.72 13.69 7.93
CA CYS A 21 5.27 15.08 8.07
C CYS A 21 6.44 16.07 8.27
N GLN A 22 6.94 16.69 7.19
CA GLN A 22 7.70 17.95 7.29
C GLN A 22 7.00 19.11 6.56
N LYS A 23 6.48 20.03 7.38
CA LYS A 23 6.07 21.40 7.05
C LYS A 23 7.13 22.10 6.20
N LYS A 24 6.75 22.65 5.04
CA LYS A 24 7.56 23.63 4.31
C LYS A 24 7.06 25.04 4.62
N ASP A 25 7.95 25.84 5.20
CA ASP A 25 7.75 27.26 5.45
C ASP A 25 7.92 28.08 4.16
N ASP A 26 7.04 29.06 3.98
CA ASP A 26 7.02 30.04 2.90
C ASP A 26 8.32 30.84 2.78
N ILE A 27 8.97 30.80 1.61
CA ILE A 27 9.83 31.91 1.15
C ILE A 27 9.52 32.18 -0.32
N SER A 28 8.94 33.36 -0.56
CA SER A 28 8.72 33.94 -1.88
C SER A 28 10.03 34.37 -2.51
N GLU A 29 10.22 34.11 -3.80
CA GLU A 29 11.03 34.99 -4.65
C GLU A 29 10.46 35.08 -6.07
N LYS A 30 10.53 36.30 -6.59
CA LYS A 30 9.74 36.87 -7.67
C LYS A 30 10.46 36.74 -9.03
N ALA A 31 9.68 36.52 -10.08
CA ALA A 31 10.10 36.46 -11.50
C ALA A 31 10.77 37.76 -12.02
N PRO A 32 11.30 37.74 -13.27
CA PRO A 32 10.49 38.36 -14.32
C PRO A 32 10.49 37.66 -15.70
N ASP A 33 9.29 37.63 -16.27
CA ASP A 33 8.83 37.84 -17.66
C ASP A 33 9.78 37.70 -18.86
N ALA A 34 9.33 36.91 -19.85
CA ALA A 34 9.34 37.28 -21.26
C ALA A 34 8.13 36.66 -21.99
N ALA A 35 7.39 37.53 -22.68
CA ALA A 35 6.11 37.28 -23.36
C ALA A 35 6.25 36.69 -24.78
N SER A 36 5.23 35.95 -25.26
CA SER A 36 4.57 36.20 -26.57
C SER A 36 3.33 35.30 -26.77
N THR A 37 2.16 35.96 -26.84
CA THR A 37 0.96 35.78 -27.72
C THR A 37 1.00 34.66 -28.79
N THR A 38 -0.06 33.93 -29.16
CA THR A 38 -1.51 34.27 -29.33
C THR A 38 -2.33 33.01 -29.73
N GLU A 39 -3.61 33.01 -29.32
CA GLU A 39 -4.84 32.46 -29.96
C GLU A 39 -5.22 30.95 -29.91
N SER A 40 -6.54 30.75 -29.79
CA SER A 40 -7.39 29.57 -29.48
C SER A 40 -8.49 29.47 -30.58
N PRO A 41 -9.55 28.64 -30.54
CA PRO A 41 -9.76 27.20 -30.22
C PRO A 41 -10.52 26.45 -31.36
N SER A 42 -10.52 25.10 -31.35
CA SER A 42 -11.52 24.17 -31.98
C SER A 42 -10.85 22.78 -32.13
N ASP A 43 -11.44 21.60 -31.99
CA ASP A 43 -12.82 21.16 -31.88
C ASP A 43 -12.80 19.71 -31.33
N VAL A 44 -13.91 19.31 -30.72
CA VAL A 44 -14.18 17.96 -30.22
C VAL A 44 -14.42 16.97 -31.37
N SER A 45 -13.81 15.79 -31.32
CA SER A 45 -14.45 14.55 -31.77
C SER A 45 -13.77 13.33 -31.13
N VAL A 46 -14.38 12.84 -30.06
CA VAL A 46 -14.12 11.50 -29.51
C VAL A 46 -14.89 10.51 -30.39
N SER A 47 -14.19 9.54 -30.94
CA SER A 47 -14.77 8.34 -31.54
C SER A 47 -14.28 7.12 -30.76
N ASP A 48 -15.23 6.49 -30.07
CA ASP A 48 -15.22 5.09 -29.67
C ASP A 48 -14.65 4.20 -30.79
N GLU A 49 -13.75 3.29 -30.44
CA GLU A 49 -14.02 1.85 -30.43
C GLU A 49 -12.77 1.02 -30.11
N SER A 50 -13.03 -0.05 -29.35
CA SER A 50 -12.33 -1.33 -29.33
C SER A 50 -11.06 -1.49 -28.45
N ALA A 51 -11.34 -2.01 -27.25
CA ALA A 51 -11.00 -3.37 -26.83
C ALA A 51 -9.53 -3.78 -26.53
N VAL A 52 -9.46 -4.58 -25.47
CA VAL A 52 -8.47 -5.62 -25.12
C VAL A 52 -7.22 -5.17 -24.36
N GLY A 53 -7.04 -5.84 -23.23
CA GLY A 53 -5.86 -5.86 -22.39
C GLY A 53 -6.16 -6.56 -21.06
N ASP A 54 -7.02 -7.58 -21.07
CA ASP A 54 -6.62 -8.92 -20.61
C ASP A 54 -5.10 -9.16 -20.70
N SER A 55 -4.41 -8.95 -19.58
CA SER A 55 -3.11 -9.54 -19.29
C SER A 55 -3.21 -10.26 -17.96
N VAL A 56 -4.07 -11.28 -17.91
CA VAL A 56 -3.98 -12.32 -16.89
C VAL A 56 -2.73 -13.13 -17.21
N ALA A 57 -1.70 -12.98 -16.37
CA ALA A 57 -0.53 -13.82 -16.41
C ALA A 57 -0.95 -15.29 -16.25
N GLU A 58 -0.41 -16.15 -17.13
CA GLU A 58 -0.60 -17.59 -17.13
C GLU A 58 0.00 -18.22 -15.86
N ASP A 59 -0.78 -18.36 -14.77
CA ASP A 59 -0.85 -19.58 -13.95
C ASP A 59 -1.93 -19.41 -12.87
N ASP A 60 -2.68 -20.49 -12.65
CA ASP A 60 -3.74 -20.69 -11.65
C ASP A 60 -5.05 -19.87 -11.77
N ASN A 61 -6.11 -20.57 -12.19
CA ASN A 61 -7.48 -20.22 -11.80
C ASN A 61 -7.60 -20.31 -10.27
N ILE A 62 -7.18 -19.27 -9.55
CA ILE A 62 -7.33 -19.19 -8.09
C ILE A 62 -8.82 -19.05 -7.77
N GLU A 63 -9.38 -20.03 -7.07
CA GLU A 63 -10.75 -19.96 -6.59
C GLU A 63 -10.81 -19.10 -5.31
N ILE A 64 -11.19 -17.83 -5.46
CA ILE A 64 -11.33 -16.88 -4.35
C ILE A 64 -12.74 -16.96 -3.78
N LYS A 65 -12.85 -17.36 -2.50
CA LYS A 65 -14.12 -17.32 -1.74
C LYS A 65 -14.29 -15.92 -1.15
N SER A 66 -15.47 -15.34 -1.32
CA SER A 66 -15.75 -13.96 -0.90
C SER A 66 -17.02 -13.84 -0.06
N GLU A 67 -16.97 -13.04 0.99
CA GLU A 67 -18.10 -12.63 1.83
C GLU A 67 -18.08 -11.10 1.96
N ILE A 68 -19.14 -10.41 1.52
CA ILE A 68 -19.19 -8.95 1.46
C ILE A 68 -20.37 -8.44 2.30
N SER A 69 -20.09 -7.52 3.21
CA SER A 69 -21.06 -6.70 3.95
C SER A 69 -20.94 -5.23 3.56
N GLU A 70 -21.73 -4.38 4.21
CA GLU A 70 -21.67 -2.93 4.01
C GLU A 70 -20.33 -2.33 4.43
N ASP A 71 -19.74 -2.84 5.51
CA ASP A 71 -18.57 -2.29 6.18
C ASP A 71 -17.33 -3.21 6.12
N ARG A 72 -17.44 -4.39 5.50
CA ARG A 72 -16.32 -5.34 5.38
C ARG A 72 -16.41 -6.18 4.10
N ARG A 73 -15.25 -6.53 3.55
CA ARG A 73 -15.11 -7.45 2.42
C ARG A 73 -14.06 -8.49 2.78
N TYR A 74 -14.46 -9.75 2.87
CA TYR A 74 -13.58 -10.85 3.23
C TYR A 74 -13.34 -11.75 2.03
N HIS A 75 -12.08 -12.07 1.78
CA HIS A 75 -11.64 -12.95 0.70
C HIS A 75 -10.69 -14.00 1.24
N SER A 76 -10.77 -15.24 0.74
CA SER A 76 -9.81 -16.30 1.07
C SER A 76 -9.57 -17.23 -0.11
N ALA A 77 -8.36 -17.72 -0.22
CA ALA A 77 -7.96 -18.70 -1.24
C ALA A 77 -6.73 -19.48 -0.78
N THR A 78 -6.54 -20.67 -1.35
CA THR A 78 -5.30 -21.43 -1.23
C THR A 78 -4.49 -21.19 -2.49
N VAL A 79 -3.27 -20.66 -2.37
CA VAL A 79 -2.34 -20.42 -3.48
C VAL A 79 -1.05 -21.15 -3.19
N ASN A 80 -0.57 -21.98 -4.12
CA ASN A 80 0.64 -22.80 -3.95
C ASN A 80 0.67 -23.62 -2.64
N GLY A 81 -0.49 -24.06 -2.15
CA GLY A 81 -0.62 -24.85 -0.92
C GLY A 81 -0.58 -24.04 0.38
N VAL A 82 -0.61 -22.71 0.31
CA VAL A 82 -0.70 -21.80 1.46
C VAL A 82 -2.08 -21.15 1.47
N ASP A 83 -2.72 -21.14 2.64
CA ASP A 83 -4.01 -20.49 2.84
C ASP A 83 -3.79 -19.00 3.16
N TYR A 84 -4.38 -18.14 2.33
CA TYR A 84 -4.37 -16.70 2.49
C TYR A 84 -5.79 -16.19 2.75
N SER A 85 -5.88 -15.09 3.49
CA SER A 85 -7.09 -14.27 3.56
C SER A 85 -6.77 -12.79 3.51
N LEU A 86 -7.66 -12.04 2.86
CA LEU A 86 -7.70 -10.58 2.86
C LEU A 86 -9.02 -10.12 3.48
N THR A 87 -8.95 -9.26 4.48
CA THR A 87 -10.12 -8.51 4.98
C THR A 87 -9.94 -7.04 4.63
N VAL A 88 -10.88 -6.48 3.86
CA VAL A 88 -11.00 -5.03 3.68
C VAL A 88 -11.94 -4.51 4.75
N ASP A 89 -11.44 -3.71 5.68
CA ASP A 89 -12.21 -3.04 6.73
C ASP A 89 -12.59 -1.62 6.27
N LEU A 90 -13.90 -1.40 6.15
CA LEU A 90 -14.51 -0.13 5.74
C LEU A 90 -15.29 0.51 6.89
N THR A 91 -15.09 0.08 8.14
CA THR A 91 -15.82 0.59 9.30
C THR A 91 -15.56 2.09 9.57
N LYS A 92 -14.44 2.62 9.07
CA LYS A 92 -14.10 4.05 9.12
C LYS A 92 -13.93 4.69 7.73
N TRP A 93 -14.36 4.01 6.68
CA TRP A 93 -14.31 4.50 5.31
C TRP A 93 -15.31 5.64 5.09
N GLU A 94 -14.88 6.75 4.49
CA GLU A 94 -15.73 7.92 4.25
C GLU A 94 -16.23 8.01 2.80
N GLY A 95 -15.81 7.09 1.93
CA GLY A 95 -16.30 6.97 0.55
C GLY A 95 -15.43 7.61 -0.52
N ASN A 96 -14.22 8.08 -0.20
CA ASN A 96 -13.38 8.83 -1.14
C ASN A 96 -12.60 7.90 -2.08
N THR A 97 -12.00 6.84 -1.54
CA THR A 97 -11.53 5.70 -2.30
C THR A 97 -12.76 4.93 -2.76
N ASN A 98 -13.04 4.96 -4.06
CA ASN A 98 -14.28 4.41 -4.60
C ASN A 98 -14.25 2.87 -4.68
N LEU A 99 -15.42 2.25 -4.84
CA LEU A 99 -15.55 0.78 -4.86
C LEU A 99 -14.70 0.09 -5.95
N LEU A 100 -14.52 0.71 -7.12
CA LEU A 100 -13.68 0.15 -8.18
C LEU A 100 -12.19 0.19 -7.80
N GLN A 101 -11.77 1.23 -7.07
CA GLN A 101 -10.43 1.30 -6.51
C GLN A 101 -10.24 0.22 -5.44
N ILE A 102 -11.24 -0.02 -4.60
CA ILE A 102 -11.21 -1.10 -3.60
C ILE A 102 -11.08 -2.47 -4.28
N GLU A 103 -11.87 -2.75 -5.31
CA GLU A 103 -11.77 -3.99 -6.09
C GLU A 103 -10.41 -4.14 -6.78
N THR A 104 -9.80 -3.02 -7.20
CA THR A 104 -8.45 -3.01 -7.76
C THR A 104 -7.41 -3.38 -6.70
N LEU A 105 -7.52 -2.84 -5.48
CA LEU A 105 -6.63 -3.18 -4.36
C LEU A 105 -6.76 -4.66 -3.96
N GLU A 106 -7.99 -5.17 -3.90
CA GLU A 106 -8.25 -6.60 -3.63
C GLU A 106 -7.60 -7.50 -4.69
N SER A 107 -7.76 -7.15 -5.97
CA SER A 107 -7.15 -7.89 -7.06
C SER A 107 -5.63 -7.84 -6.99
N LEU A 108 -5.06 -6.67 -6.68
CA LEU A 108 -3.63 -6.47 -6.55
C LEU A 108 -3.05 -7.38 -5.47
N PHE A 109 -3.68 -7.49 -4.29
CA PHE A 109 -3.25 -8.40 -3.23
C PHE A 109 -3.04 -9.83 -3.75
N TRP A 110 -4.02 -10.39 -4.47
CA TRP A 110 -3.95 -11.76 -4.97
C TRP A 110 -2.91 -11.94 -6.09
N GLN A 111 -2.58 -10.88 -6.82
CA GLN A 111 -1.55 -10.91 -7.86
C GLN A 111 -0.14 -10.81 -7.27
N VAL A 112 0.08 -9.95 -6.27
CA VAL A 112 1.44 -9.64 -5.76
C VAL A 112 1.81 -10.36 -4.48
N TYR A 113 0.89 -10.48 -3.52
CA TYR A 113 1.24 -10.92 -2.16
C TYR A 113 1.69 -12.37 -2.11
N PRO A 114 1.00 -13.35 -2.73
CA PRO A 114 1.47 -14.73 -2.78
C PRO A 114 2.85 -14.88 -3.44
N LYS A 115 3.10 -14.15 -4.56
CA LYS A 115 4.41 -14.13 -5.24
C LYS A 115 5.51 -13.59 -4.31
N MET A 116 5.24 -12.49 -3.60
CA MET A 116 6.17 -11.93 -2.61
C MET A 116 6.42 -12.89 -1.44
N TYR A 117 5.35 -13.53 -0.94
CA TYR A 117 5.41 -14.47 0.16
C TYR A 117 6.24 -15.71 -0.16
N GLU A 118 6.05 -16.29 -1.35
CA GLU A 118 6.82 -17.44 -1.82
C GLU A 118 8.32 -17.14 -1.81
N ARG A 119 8.70 -15.93 -2.25
CA ARG A 119 10.11 -15.54 -2.34
C ARG A 119 10.72 -15.16 -0.99
N PHE A 120 9.95 -14.52 -0.12
CA PHE A 120 10.49 -13.84 1.07
C PHE A 120 9.74 -14.19 2.37
N GLY A 121 8.42 -14.30 2.32
CA GLY A 121 7.54 -14.38 3.49
C GLY A 121 7.76 -15.57 4.41
N THR A 122 8.19 -16.73 3.88
CA THR A 122 8.51 -17.90 4.71
C THR A 122 9.68 -17.63 5.67
N TYR A 123 10.67 -16.82 5.25
CA TYR A 123 11.86 -16.54 6.06
C TYR A 123 11.59 -15.57 7.21
N SER A 124 10.64 -14.65 7.01
CA SER A 124 10.23 -13.64 7.99
C SER A 124 9.02 -14.07 8.83
N SER A 125 8.43 -15.23 8.55
CA SER A 125 7.15 -15.65 9.14
C SER A 125 6.04 -14.62 8.90
N ALA A 126 6.00 -14.06 7.70
CA ALA A 126 5.00 -13.07 7.31
C ALA A 126 3.57 -13.58 7.53
N PRO A 127 2.61 -12.69 7.83
CA PRO A 127 1.21 -13.06 7.99
C PRO A 127 0.63 -13.59 6.68
N THR A 128 -0.40 -14.44 6.78
CA THR A 128 -1.21 -14.83 5.62
C THR A 128 -2.67 -14.38 5.76
N ASP A 129 -2.99 -13.78 6.90
CA ASP A 129 -4.28 -13.20 7.28
C ASP A 129 -4.20 -11.66 7.27
N VAL A 130 -4.12 -11.09 6.07
CA VAL A 130 -3.90 -9.65 5.86
C VAL A 130 -5.19 -8.86 6.00
N GLU A 131 -5.11 -7.66 6.58
CA GLU A 131 -6.18 -6.67 6.64
C GLU A 131 -5.78 -5.40 5.89
N LEU A 132 -6.69 -4.87 5.07
CA LEU A 132 -6.60 -3.54 4.46
C LEU A 132 -7.64 -2.64 5.11
N LEU A 133 -7.21 -1.61 5.82
CA LEU A 133 -8.06 -0.61 6.44
C LEU A 133 -8.05 0.63 5.57
N ILE A 134 -9.23 1.07 5.12
CA ILE A 134 -9.39 2.32 4.36
C ILE A 134 -10.04 3.34 5.27
N GLU A 135 -9.22 4.27 5.77
CA GLU A 135 -9.59 5.19 6.84
C GLU A 135 -8.71 6.45 6.81
N ASN A 136 -9.03 7.46 7.63
CA ASN A 136 -8.26 8.70 7.72
C ASN A 136 -7.54 8.81 9.09
N GLU A 137 -6.54 7.95 9.35
CA GLU A 137 -5.89 7.83 10.68
C GLU A 137 -4.43 8.26 10.76
N GLY A 138 -4.15 9.55 10.55
CA GLY A 138 -2.89 10.17 11.02
C GLY A 138 -1.62 9.82 10.22
N TYR A 139 -1.77 9.23 9.04
CA TYR A 139 -0.74 9.04 8.00
C TYR A 139 -1.17 9.75 6.72
N GLU A 140 -0.23 10.16 5.88
CA GLU A 140 -0.54 10.95 4.66
C GLU A 140 -0.96 10.08 3.46
N ILE A 141 -0.37 8.89 3.32
CA ILE A 141 -0.55 8.00 2.16
C ILE A 141 -1.08 6.66 2.64
N ALA A 142 -0.16 5.86 3.19
CA ALA A 142 -0.40 4.53 3.69
C ALA A 142 0.68 4.19 4.71
N CYS A 143 0.49 3.10 5.45
CA CYS A 143 1.51 2.50 6.32
C CYS A 143 1.08 1.08 6.71
N ALA A 144 2.04 0.28 7.18
CA ALA A 144 1.78 -1.10 7.57
C ALA A 144 2.38 -1.45 8.94
N TRP A 145 1.64 -2.27 9.70
CA TRP A 145 2.13 -2.90 10.92
C TRP A 145 1.29 -4.14 11.25
N GLU A 146 1.86 -5.07 12.01
CA GLU A 146 1.24 -6.38 12.29
C GLU A 146 0.88 -7.10 10.98
N ASN A 147 -0.40 -7.39 10.78
CA ASN A 147 -1.00 -7.98 9.57
C ASN A 147 -1.79 -6.94 8.76
N LYS A 148 -1.64 -5.65 9.06
CA LYS A 148 -2.53 -4.58 8.59
C LYS A 148 -1.79 -3.62 7.67
N VAL A 149 -2.44 -3.30 6.55
CA VAL A 149 -2.13 -2.12 5.75
C VAL A 149 -3.21 -1.09 5.98
N HIS A 150 -2.79 0.12 6.27
CA HIS A 150 -3.62 1.28 6.47
C HIS A 150 -3.46 2.18 5.24
N LEU A 151 -4.55 2.48 4.55
CA LEU A 151 -4.58 3.34 3.36
C LEU A 151 -5.45 4.56 3.63
N HIS A 152 -4.92 5.74 3.35
CA HIS A 152 -5.64 6.99 3.58
C HIS A 152 -6.78 7.09 2.57
N ASP A 153 -8.03 7.23 3.02
CA ASP A 153 -9.22 7.16 2.15
C ASP A 153 -9.18 8.22 1.02
N MET A 154 -8.57 9.39 1.28
CA MET A 154 -8.39 10.42 0.24
C MET A 154 -7.30 10.11 -0.79
N TRP A 155 -6.37 9.18 -0.52
CA TRP A 155 -5.16 9.06 -1.34
C TRP A 155 -5.48 8.72 -2.79
N LEU A 156 -6.29 7.70 -3.02
CA LEU A 156 -6.68 7.28 -4.37
C LEU A 156 -7.72 8.22 -5.00
N HIS A 157 -8.37 9.09 -4.22
CA HIS A 157 -9.15 10.18 -4.79
C HIS A 157 -8.24 11.21 -5.46
N ASP A 158 -7.17 11.62 -4.76
CA ASP A 158 -6.22 12.63 -5.23
C ASP A 158 -5.18 12.06 -6.21
N ASN A 159 -4.87 10.76 -6.09
CA ASN A 159 -3.87 10.03 -6.86
C ASN A 159 -4.47 8.73 -7.44
N PRO A 160 -5.39 8.82 -8.42
CA PRO A 160 -6.23 7.70 -8.87
C PRO A 160 -5.50 6.54 -9.54
N GLU A 161 -4.22 6.69 -9.84
CA GLU A 161 -3.37 5.65 -10.47
C GLU A 161 -2.38 5.03 -9.47
N ASP A 162 -2.26 5.57 -8.26
CA ASP A 162 -1.17 5.25 -7.33
C ASP A 162 -1.46 4.01 -6.48
N PHE A 163 -1.86 2.91 -7.12
CA PHE A 163 -2.14 1.65 -6.43
C PHE A 163 -0.89 0.94 -5.91
N ASP A 164 0.28 1.28 -6.46
CA ASP A 164 1.54 0.63 -6.10
C ASP A 164 2.05 1.02 -4.70
N CYS A 165 1.45 2.05 -4.06
CA CYS A 165 1.59 2.29 -2.62
C CYS A 165 1.11 1.11 -1.80
N TYR A 166 0.03 0.46 -2.21
CA TYR A 166 -0.44 -0.75 -1.53
C TYR A 166 0.56 -1.90 -1.67
N THR A 167 1.20 -2.07 -2.84
CA THR A 167 2.25 -3.07 -3.03
C THR A 167 3.48 -2.81 -2.15
N HIS A 168 3.87 -1.55 -2.00
CA HIS A 168 4.95 -1.14 -1.09
C HIS A 168 4.60 -1.52 0.36
N GLU A 169 3.40 -1.19 0.83
CA GLU A 169 2.98 -1.54 2.20
C GLU A 169 2.86 -3.05 2.43
N LEU A 170 2.41 -3.80 1.43
CA LEU A 170 2.41 -5.25 1.48
C LEU A 170 3.83 -5.83 1.65
N ALA A 171 4.87 -5.17 1.12
CA ALA A 171 6.24 -5.58 1.33
C ALA A 171 6.69 -5.38 2.79
N HIS A 172 6.16 -4.39 3.50
CA HIS A 172 6.39 -4.25 4.94
C HIS A 172 5.75 -5.38 5.76
N LEU A 173 4.58 -5.88 5.34
CA LEU A 173 4.02 -7.10 5.95
C LEU A 173 4.92 -8.32 5.71
N ILE A 174 5.52 -8.42 4.52
CA ILE A 174 6.51 -9.46 4.21
C ILE A 174 7.74 -9.35 5.11
N GLN A 175 8.15 -8.14 5.50
CA GLN A 175 9.24 -7.96 6.46
C GLN A 175 8.84 -8.39 7.88
N ASN A 176 7.56 -8.29 8.26
CA ASN A 176 7.02 -8.79 9.53
C ASN A 176 7.81 -8.33 10.77
N GLY A 177 8.00 -7.02 10.91
CA GLY A 177 8.67 -6.45 12.08
C GLY A 177 10.18 -6.73 12.13
N TRP A 178 10.81 -6.93 10.97
CA TRP A 178 12.24 -6.66 10.78
C TRP A 178 12.62 -5.41 11.56
N SER A 179 13.50 -5.57 12.56
CA SER A 179 14.01 -4.50 13.41
C SER A 179 15.44 -4.83 13.79
N GLU A 180 16.39 -3.93 13.53
CA GLU A 180 17.76 -4.04 14.03
C GLU A 180 18.31 -2.67 14.46
N ASP A 181 19.18 -2.67 15.48
CA ASP A 181 19.81 -1.46 16.03
C ASP A 181 20.98 -0.94 15.15
N TYR A 182 20.85 -1.02 13.82
CA TYR A 182 21.85 -0.47 12.89
C TYR A 182 21.41 0.88 12.34
N LEU A 183 22.36 1.81 12.24
CA LEU A 183 22.16 3.22 11.85
C LEU A 183 21.50 3.46 10.48
N GLU A 184 21.33 2.43 9.66
CA GLU A 184 20.79 2.51 8.30
C GLU A 184 19.60 1.56 8.07
N TYR A 185 19.18 0.84 9.12
CA TYR A 185 18.21 -0.24 8.99
C TYR A 185 16.88 0.23 8.40
N ASP A 186 16.37 1.36 8.87
CA ASP A 186 15.15 1.99 8.35
C ASP A 186 15.26 2.27 6.84
N SER A 187 16.42 2.72 6.35
CA SER A 187 16.61 2.92 4.92
C SER A 187 16.60 1.61 4.15
N TYR A 188 17.13 0.52 4.69
CA TYR A 188 17.09 -0.78 4.03
C TYR A 188 15.68 -1.36 3.96
N ILE A 189 14.86 -1.14 5.00
CA ILE A 189 13.46 -1.54 5.02
C ILE A 189 12.70 -0.86 3.87
N GLU A 190 12.78 0.47 3.77
CA GLU A 190 12.12 1.24 2.72
C GLU A 190 12.62 0.85 1.32
N ARG A 191 13.94 0.67 1.16
CA ARG A 191 14.50 0.25 -0.13
C ARG A 191 14.07 -1.15 -0.55
N PHE A 192 13.85 -2.05 0.40
CA PHE A 192 13.27 -3.36 0.11
C PHE A 192 11.82 -3.22 -0.34
N ALA A 193 11.03 -2.39 0.35
CA ALA A 193 9.64 -2.13 -0.04
C ALA A 193 9.55 -1.50 -1.44
N ASP A 194 10.42 -0.53 -1.76
CA ASP A 194 10.57 0.03 -3.10
C ASP A 194 11.01 -0.98 -4.15
N TYR A 195 11.92 -1.89 -3.81
CA TYR A 195 12.32 -2.97 -4.71
C TYR A 195 11.14 -3.89 -5.02
N CYS A 196 10.37 -4.29 -4.00
CA CYS A 196 9.18 -5.11 -4.17
C CYS A 196 8.12 -4.37 -4.99
N ARG A 197 7.84 -3.10 -4.68
CA ARG A 197 6.96 -2.24 -5.49
C ARG A 197 7.39 -2.27 -6.96
N TYR A 198 8.65 -2.00 -7.25
CA TYR A 198 9.16 -2.01 -8.62
C TYR A 198 9.01 -3.37 -9.30
N ILE A 199 9.32 -4.48 -8.63
CA ILE A 199 9.27 -5.80 -9.28
C ILE A 199 7.83 -6.30 -9.46
N TYR A 200 6.96 -6.13 -8.46
CA TYR A 200 5.64 -6.77 -8.44
C TYR A 200 4.54 -5.85 -8.97
N ALA A 201 4.60 -4.52 -8.75
CA ALA A 201 3.63 -3.61 -9.36
C ALA A 201 3.90 -3.40 -10.86
N TYR A 202 5.15 -3.56 -11.30
CA TYR A 202 5.51 -3.45 -12.72
C TYR A 202 5.01 -4.64 -13.53
N ASP A 203 5.08 -5.84 -12.95
CA ASP A 203 4.58 -7.08 -13.57
C ASP A 203 3.07 -7.01 -13.84
N ASP A 204 2.32 -6.33 -12.96
CA ASP A 204 0.87 -6.21 -13.04
C ASP A 204 0.40 -4.93 -13.78
N GLY A 205 1.32 -4.16 -14.38
CA GLY A 205 1.01 -2.95 -15.15
C GLY A 205 0.47 -1.77 -14.31
N LYS A 206 0.67 -1.82 -13.00
CA LYS A 206 0.20 -0.81 -12.03
C LYS A 206 1.31 0.06 -11.45
N TYR A 207 2.57 -0.20 -11.81
CA TYR A 207 3.70 0.62 -11.38
C TYR A 207 3.56 2.06 -11.87
N ASN A 208 3.63 2.99 -10.94
CA ASN A 208 3.60 4.42 -11.17
C ASN A 208 4.96 5.00 -10.74
N ASP A 209 5.72 5.55 -11.69
CA ASP A 209 7.07 6.09 -11.42
C ASP A 209 7.05 7.48 -10.77
N LYS A 210 5.85 8.04 -10.51
CA LYS A 210 5.69 9.31 -9.80
C LYS A 210 6.23 9.13 -8.38
N GLY A 211 7.33 9.81 -8.06
CA GLY A 211 7.86 9.83 -6.71
C GLY A 211 6.80 10.33 -5.73
N TRP A 212 6.67 9.66 -4.59
CA TRP A 212 5.89 10.17 -3.46
C TRP A 212 6.67 11.37 -2.90
N THR A 213 6.25 12.59 -3.25
CA THR A 213 6.93 13.84 -2.86
C THR A 213 6.04 14.78 -2.10
#